data_AF-A0A7J8RS08-F1
#
_entry.id   AF-A0A7J8RS08-F1
#
_cell.length_a   1.000
_cell.length_b   1.000
_cell.length_c   1.000
_cell.angle_alpha   90.00
_cell.angle_beta   90.00
_cell.angle_gamma   90.00
#
_symmetry.space_group_name_H-M   'P 1'
#
loop_
_entity.id
_entity.type
_entity.pdbx_description
1 polymer ?
#
loop_
_entity_poly.entity_id
_entity_poly.type
_entity_poly.pdbx_seq_one_letter_code
_entity_poly.pdbx_strand_id
1 'polypeptide(L)'
;MRTKLSYVFVFCLLFFVFHANSQPSTTGYTCNLNQTTYPCQTYVFFRATAPNYLDLASIGDLFNISRLMISEPSNISSPSAPLIPDQFLFVPISCACNSINDTIGSLSAANLTYTFIRGDTFYRVSTLNFQNLTTYQSVEVFNPDAVPTQIEIGQRIVFPIFCKCPNETQIRNGVKYLVSYVYQPLDNLSVIASRFGIQTQAITGANNDSIQPYDTIFIPVSSLPVLSQPEPAPVASGKTERTGVIIGLSIGLGICGILMILLFVVLVYREVLSGRRGKERDEENHRLKMNRPGMGVKGIEANLMADVSGCLDKYRVFKIEELREATDDFSDSCLIQGSVYKGSIDGDNYAIKKMKWNACEELKILQKVNHGNLVKLEGFCIDPEDTSCYLVYEFIENGSLSFWLHENDNEKLSWRTRLRIAVDVAHGLQYIHEHTRPRVVHKDIKTSNILLDANMRAKIANFGLAKSGCNAITVHIVGTQGYIAPEYLADGVVSTKMDVFSFGVVLLELVSGKEAIDEEARLLWASVEGVLDGNEERKERQVKEFMDGCLLEQSLSMEGVMNVMAVAISCLNKDPTKRPSMVDIVYALSKSDDLVFDESEDSLSAPPVVAR
;
A
#
# COMPACT_ATOMS: atom_id res chain seq x y z
N MET A 1 -35.34 -0.10 23.46
CA MET A 1 -34.00 -0.19 22.86
C MET A 1 -33.84 0.60 21.55
N ARG A 2 -34.91 1.04 20.87
CA ARG A 2 -34.84 1.92 19.68
C ARG A 2 -34.63 3.41 19.98
N THR A 3 -34.94 3.90 21.17
CA THR A 3 -34.80 5.32 21.54
C THR A 3 -33.39 5.73 21.98
N LYS A 4 -32.52 4.81 22.39
CA LYS A 4 -31.12 5.14 22.74
C LYS A 4 -30.18 5.29 21.53
N LEU A 5 -30.55 4.73 20.37
CA LEU A 5 -29.73 4.78 19.15
C LEU A 5 -29.86 6.14 18.43
N SER A 6 -31.02 6.82 18.52
CA SER A 6 -31.19 8.18 17.98
C SER A 6 -30.37 9.23 18.72
N TYR A 7 -30.20 9.11 20.04
CA TYR A 7 -29.40 10.09 20.79
C TYR A 7 -27.90 10.00 20.46
N VAL A 8 -27.38 8.79 20.20
CA VAL A 8 -25.97 8.62 19.80
C VAL A 8 -25.73 9.15 18.38
N PHE A 9 -26.69 8.97 17.47
CA PHE A 9 -26.58 9.49 16.10
C PHE A 9 -26.71 11.02 16.05
N VAL A 10 -27.56 11.62 16.88
CA VAL A 10 -27.69 13.08 17.02
C VAL A 10 -26.48 13.69 17.74
N PHE A 11 -25.88 12.99 18.71
CA PHE A 11 -24.66 13.45 19.38
C PHE A 11 -23.42 13.38 18.47
N CYS A 12 -23.33 12.35 17.60
CA CYS A 12 -22.29 12.28 16.57
C CYS A 12 -22.48 13.34 15.48
N LEU A 13 -23.71 13.62 15.04
CA LEU A 13 -23.99 14.72 14.10
C LEU A 13 -23.71 16.10 14.72
N LEU A 14 -24.00 16.30 16.00
CA LEU A 14 -23.62 17.53 16.70
C LEU A 14 -22.10 17.67 16.85
N PHE A 15 -21.35 16.58 17.09
CA PHE A 15 -19.89 16.64 17.11
C PHE A 15 -19.27 16.99 15.74
N PHE A 16 -19.86 16.50 14.64
CA PHE A 16 -19.44 16.88 13.29
C PHE A 16 -19.88 18.31 12.90
N VAL A 17 -21.01 18.79 13.40
CA VAL A 17 -21.49 20.15 13.13
C VAL A 17 -20.78 21.20 13.99
N PHE A 18 -20.33 20.87 15.21
CA PHE A 18 -19.58 21.81 16.06
C PHE A 18 -18.12 22.02 15.62
N HIS A 19 -17.53 21.12 14.83
CA HIS A 19 -16.21 21.36 14.22
C HIS A 19 -16.27 22.12 12.89
N ALA A 20 -17.47 22.33 12.34
CA ALA A 20 -17.63 22.93 11.02
C ALA A 20 -17.64 24.48 11.02
N ASN A 21 -17.47 25.14 12.16
CA ASN A 21 -17.48 26.61 12.23
C ASN A 21 -16.75 27.21 13.44
N SER A 22 -15.61 26.65 13.87
CA SER A 22 -14.71 27.42 14.73
C SER A 22 -13.92 28.39 13.85
N GLN A 23 -14.14 29.70 14.06
CA GLN A 23 -13.26 30.74 13.55
C GLN A 23 -11.79 30.42 13.86
N PRO A 24 -10.82 30.87 13.03
CA PRO A 24 -9.41 30.59 13.25
C PRO A 24 -9.01 30.96 14.69
N SER A 25 -8.49 30.01 15.46
CA SER A 25 -7.83 30.33 16.72
C SER A 25 -6.44 30.89 16.39
N THR A 26 -6.38 32.17 15.96
CA THR A 26 -5.13 32.95 15.90
C THR A 26 -4.70 33.42 17.29
N THR A 27 -5.51 33.13 18.30
CA THR A 27 -5.30 33.42 19.71
C THR A 27 -4.00 32.82 20.21
N GLY A 28 -3.08 33.69 20.61
CA GLY A 28 -1.78 33.30 21.17
C GLY A 28 -0.59 33.46 20.22
N TYR A 29 -0.79 33.82 18.94
CA TYR A 29 0.30 33.96 17.96
C TYR A 29 0.58 35.40 17.55
N THR A 30 -0.05 36.40 18.18
CA THR A 30 0.16 37.81 17.85
C THR A 30 1.59 38.26 18.15
N CYS A 31 2.12 39.11 17.28
CA CYS A 31 3.46 39.68 17.41
C CYS A 31 3.46 41.15 16.99
N ASN A 32 4.55 41.85 17.30
CA ASN A 32 4.74 43.24 16.89
C ASN A 32 5.91 43.32 15.92
N LEU A 33 5.67 43.88 14.73
CA LEU A 33 6.66 44.01 13.65
C LEU A 33 7.90 44.82 14.06
N ASN A 34 7.79 45.67 15.07
CA ASN A 34 8.89 46.52 15.55
C ASN A 34 9.75 45.84 16.64
N GLN A 35 9.42 44.60 17.03
CA GLN A 35 10.24 43.86 18.00
C GLN A 35 11.52 43.34 17.34
N THR A 36 12.67 43.68 17.93
CA THR A 36 14.01 43.27 17.46
C THR A 36 14.30 41.77 17.67
N THR A 37 13.43 41.06 18.40
CA THR A 37 13.56 39.62 18.64
C THR A 37 13.17 38.76 17.44
N TYR A 38 12.53 39.35 16.41
CA TYR A 38 12.18 38.67 15.16
C TYR A 38 13.09 39.15 14.01
N PRO A 39 13.45 38.26 13.06
CA PRO A 39 13.21 36.82 13.07
C PRO A 39 14.17 36.10 14.03
N CYS A 40 13.81 34.88 14.44
CA CYS A 40 14.69 34.01 15.23
C CYS A 40 14.65 32.57 14.72
N GLN A 41 15.73 31.83 14.97
CA GLN A 41 15.74 30.40 14.69
C GLN A 41 15.10 29.63 15.84
N THR A 42 14.19 28.72 15.53
CA THR A 42 13.60 27.78 16.49
C THR A 42 13.39 26.42 15.84
N TYR A 43 12.78 25.48 16.58
CA TYR A 43 12.54 24.12 16.11
C TYR A 43 11.08 23.73 16.28
N VAL A 44 10.63 22.88 15.38
CA VAL A 44 9.42 22.09 15.50
C VAL A 44 9.80 20.73 16.06
N PHE A 45 9.03 20.25 17.03
CA PHE A 45 9.11 18.86 17.48
C PHE A 45 8.20 17.99 16.61
N PHE A 46 8.78 17.43 15.55
CA PHE A 46 8.05 16.71 14.51
C PHE A 46 8.11 15.19 14.74
N ARG A 47 7.07 14.48 14.31
CA ARG A 47 6.98 13.02 14.43
C ARG A 47 6.97 12.38 13.05
N ALA A 48 7.84 11.42 12.78
CA ALA A 48 7.84 10.69 11.52
C ALA A 48 6.54 9.86 11.38
N THR A 49 5.87 9.94 10.23
CA THR A 49 4.58 9.27 9.99
C THR A 49 4.57 8.48 8.68
N ALA A 50 4.08 7.24 8.76
CA ALA A 50 3.85 6.40 7.59
C ALA A 50 2.62 6.89 6.80
N PRO A 51 2.62 6.77 5.46
CA PRO A 51 3.70 6.23 4.63
C PRO A 51 4.68 7.30 4.10
N ASN A 52 4.37 8.59 4.19
CA ASN A 52 5.03 9.63 3.38
C ASN A 52 6.26 10.27 4.04
N TYR A 53 6.38 10.24 5.36
CA TYR A 53 7.39 11.00 6.12
C TYR A 53 8.25 10.06 6.98
N LEU A 54 8.75 8.99 6.34
CA LEU A 54 9.63 7.98 6.95
C LEU A 54 11.08 8.08 6.46
N ASP A 55 11.49 9.24 5.97
CA ASP A 55 12.87 9.55 5.61
C ASP A 55 13.12 11.06 5.77
N LEU A 56 14.38 11.45 5.96
CA LEU A 56 14.70 12.87 6.15
C LEU A 56 14.60 13.70 4.86
N ALA A 57 14.55 13.08 3.69
CA ALA A 57 14.39 13.81 2.43
C ALA A 57 12.95 14.34 2.31
N SER A 58 11.96 13.48 2.48
CA SER A 58 10.54 13.85 2.41
C SER A 58 10.16 14.91 3.45
N ILE A 59 10.71 14.83 4.66
CA ILE A 59 10.54 15.86 5.71
C ILE A 59 11.30 17.13 5.36
N GLY A 60 12.52 17.02 4.82
CA GLY A 60 13.30 18.16 4.33
C GLY A 60 12.56 18.93 3.23
N ASP A 61 11.97 18.23 2.27
CA ASP A 61 11.18 18.83 1.19
C ASP A 61 9.92 19.52 1.74
N LEU A 62 9.23 18.91 2.72
CA LEU A 62 8.05 19.51 3.37
C LEU A 62 8.38 20.83 4.08
N PHE A 63 9.55 20.90 4.74
CA PHE A 63 10.00 22.08 5.48
C PHE A 63 10.94 23.00 4.69
N ASN A 64 11.22 22.67 3.43
CA ASN A 64 12.16 23.37 2.55
C ASN A 64 13.57 23.54 3.16
N ILE A 65 14.12 22.47 3.73
CA ILE A 65 15.44 22.41 4.38
C ILE A 65 16.20 21.13 4.01
N SER A 66 17.52 21.10 4.24
CA SER A 66 18.33 19.91 3.95
C SER A 66 18.26 18.85 5.05
N ARG A 67 18.53 17.59 4.69
CA ARG A 67 18.54 16.44 5.62
C ARG A 67 19.49 16.67 6.81
N LEU A 68 20.63 17.31 6.56
CA LEU A 68 21.65 17.60 7.58
C LEU A 68 21.12 18.54 8.66
N MET A 69 20.31 19.52 8.27
CA MET A 69 19.69 20.47 9.21
C MET A 69 18.69 19.79 10.15
N ILE A 70 18.17 18.61 9.79
CA ILE A 70 17.31 17.81 10.66
C ILE A 70 18.12 16.78 11.45
N SER A 71 19.08 16.10 10.80
CA SER A 71 19.80 14.99 11.42
C SER A 71 20.67 15.42 12.60
N GLU A 72 21.38 16.54 12.49
CA GLU A 72 22.26 17.06 13.55
C GLU A 72 21.52 17.36 14.85
N PRO A 73 20.49 18.22 14.88
CA PRO A 73 19.75 18.51 16.11
C PRO A 73 18.93 17.31 16.60
N SER A 74 18.58 16.37 15.71
CA SER A 74 17.85 15.15 16.07
C SER A 74 18.73 14.00 16.54
N ASN A 75 20.07 14.14 16.58
CA ASN A 75 21.00 13.07 16.93
C ASN A 75 20.89 11.83 16.01
N ILE A 76 20.67 12.03 14.72
CA ILE A 76 20.62 10.97 13.70
C ILE A 76 21.99 10.84 13.03
N SER A 77 22.61 9.66 13.16
CA SER A 77 23.96 9.41 12.64
C SER A 77 24.03 9.22 11.12
N SER A 78 22.95 8.72 10.49
CA SER A 78 22.90 8.49 9.04
C SER A 78 21.71 9.24 8.42
N PRO A 79 21.94 10.40 7.78
CA PRO A 79 20.87 11.23 7.22
C PRO A 79 20.11 10.58 6.04
N SER A 80 20.60 9.44 5.55
CA SER A 80 19.99 8.65 4.46
C SER A 80 19.24 7.42 4.97
N ALA A 81 19.32 7.11 6.26
CA ALA A 81 18.62 5.98 6.84
C ALA A 81 17.11 6.24 6.86
N PRO A 82 16.28 5.19 6.62
CA PRO A 82 14.85 5.30 6.83
C PRO A 82 14.56 5.57 8.32
N LEU A 83 13.54 6.37 8.56
CA LEU A 83 12.96 6.58 9.87
C LEU A 83 11.90 5.51 10.13
N ILE A 84 11.66 5.23 11.42
CA ILE A 84 10.53 4.39 11.83
C ILE A 84 9.32 5.26 12.18
N PRO A 85 8.09 4.73 12.08
CA PRO A 85 6.89 5.44 12.53
C PRO A 85 7.02 5.89 13.99
N ASP A 86 6.47 7.08 14.28
CA ASP A 86 6.50 7.73 15.59
C ASP A 86 7.90 8.15 16.11
N GLN A 87 8.93 8.10 15.27
CA GLN A 87 10.26 8.64 15.58
C GLN A 87 10.23 10.18 15.65
N PHE A 88 10.74 10.75 16.74
CA PHE A 88 10.74 12.21 16.95
C PHE A 88 11.99 12.88 16.38
N LEU A 89 11.79 14.08 15.84
CA LEU A 89 12.80 14.90 15.19
C LEU A 89 12.70 16.35 15.64
N PHE A 90 13.84 17.02 15.68
CA PHE A 90 13.93 18.47 15.72
C PHE A 90 14.09 19.00 14.30
N VAL A 91 13.06 19.68 13.80
CA VAL A 91 13.04 20.27 12.46
C VAL A 91 13.22 21.79 12.60
N PRO A 92 14.34 22.37 12.12
CA PRO A 92 14.59 23.80 12.27
C PRO A 92 13.66 24.63 11.38
N ILE A 93 13.16 25.74 11.94
CA ILE A 93 12.37 26.74 11.21
C ILE A 93 12.84 28.15 11.56
N SER A 94 12.70 29.08 10.60
CA SER A 94 12.96 30.51 10.81
C SER A 94 11.66 31.21 11.14
N CYS A 95 11.50 31.62 12.39
CA CYS A 95 10.29 32.25 12.89
C CYS A 95 10.29 33.76 12.59
N ALA A 96 9.23 34.26 11.97
CA ALA A 96 9.09 35.67 11.62
C ALA A 96 7.75 36.24 12.09
N CYS A 97 7.69 37.56 12.25
CA CYS A 97 6.44 38.29 12.49
C CYS A 97 5.87 38.76 11.15
N ASN A 98 4.69 38.27 10.77
CA ASN A 98 4.09 38.48 9.46
C ASN A 98 2.89 39.43 9.58
N SER A 99 2.87 40.49 8.77
CA SER A 99 1.69 41.35 8.66
C SER A 99 0.61 40.65 7.84
N ILE A 100 -0.61 40.55 8.38
CA ILE A 100 -1.72 39.85 7.73
C ILE A 100 -2.69 40.85 7.10
N ASN A 101 -3.42 41.58 7.92
CA ASN A 101 -4.34 42.65 7.50
C ASN A 101 -4.68 43.54 8.71
N ASP A 102 -5.39 44.65 8.47
CA ASP A 102 -5.72 45.64 9.52
C ASP A 102 -6.60 45.07 10.64
N THR A 103 -7.36 44.00 10.39
CA THR A 103 -8.28 43.39 11.36
C THR A 103 -7.62 42.33 12.27
N ILE A 104 -6.67 41.56 11.74
CA ILE A 104 -5.99 40.47 12.44
C ILE A 104 -4.64 40.96 13.01
N GLY A 105 -4.06 42.00 12.42
CA GLY A 105 -2.76 42.54 12.81
C GLY A 105 -1.62 41.69 12.26
N SER A 106 -0.66 41.37 13.13
CA SER A 106 0.54 40.60 12.77
C SER A 106 0.65 39.30 13.58
N LEU A 107 1.03 38.22 12.90
CA LEU A 107 1.12 36.87 13.47
C LEU A 107 2.53 36.30 13.31
N SER A 108 2.99 35.63 14.36
CA SER A 108 4.28 34.97 14.42
C SER A 108 4.20 33.55 13.82
N ALA A 109 4.84 33.35 12.68
CA ALA A 109 4.86 32.07 11.98
C ALA A 109 6.08 31.96 11.04
N ALA A 110 6.45 30.72 10.72
CA ALA A 110 7.36 30.40 9.62
C ALA A 110 6.53 30.07 8.37
N ASN A 111 6.67 30.87 7.33
CA ASN A 111 5.91 30.70 6.09
C ASN A 111 6.58 29.65 5.21
N LEU A 112 5.98 28.46 5.12
CA LEU A 112 6.46 27.38 4.28
C LEU A 112 5.65 27.29 3.01
N THR A 113 6.30 27.26 1.85
CA THR A 113 5.61 27.14 0.57
C THR A 113 5.47 25.69 0.18
N TYR A 114 4.24 25.20 0.11
CA TYR A 114 3.90 23.84 -0.29
C TYR A 114 3.23 23.82 -1.67
N THR A 115 3.66 22.89 -2.53
CA THR A 115 3.10 22.70 -3.87
C THR A 115 1.98 21.67 -3.81
N PHE A 116 0.75 22.09 -4.13
CA PHE A 116 -0.43 21.24 -4.06
C PHE A 116 -0.36 20.07 -5.05
N ILE A 117 -0.60 18.85 -4.56
CA ILE A 117 -0.78 17.65 -5.38
C ILE A 117 -2.24 17.20 -5.39
N ARG A 118 -2.57 16.24 -6.25
CA ARG A 118 -3.95 15.77 -6.42
C ARG A 118 -4.50 15.22 -5.09
N GLY A 119 -5.65 15.76 -4.67
CA GLY A 119 -6.33 15.35 -3.45
C GLY A 119 -5.90 16.12 -2.20
N ASP A 120 -4.92 17.02 -2.31
CA ASP A 120 -4.62 17.94 -1.23
C ASP A 120 -5.76 18.94 -1.01
N THR A 121 -5.96 19.29 0.25
CA THR A 121 -6.80 20.39 0.69
C THR A 121 -6.04 21.14 1.78
N PHE A 122 -6.37 22.40 2.04
CA PHE A 122 -5.79 23.11 3.20
C PHE A 122 -5.96 22.28 4.48
N TYR A 123 -7.12 21.64 4.68
CA TYR A 123 -7.35 20.74 5.80
C TYR A 123 -6.37 19.56 5.85
N ARG A 124 -6.23 18.79 4.76
CA ARG A 124 -5.38 17.59 4.76
C ARG A 124 -3.91 17.92 4.95
N VAL A 125 -3.40 18.96 4.27
CA VAL A 125 -2.00 19.33 4.37
C VAL A 125 -1.68 19.89 5.77
N SER A 126 -2.56 20.73 6.34
CA SER A 126 -2.38 21.23 7.70
C SER A 126 -2.44 20.13 8.76
N THR A 127 -3.37 19.17 8.63
CA THR A 127 -3.62 18.15 9.67
C THR A 127 -2.75 16.90 9.54
N LEU A 128 -2.46 16.44 8.32
CA LEU A 128 -1.74 15.20 8.08
C LEU A 128 -0.25 15.45 7.81
N ASN A 129 0.07 16.40 6.93
CA ASN A 129 1.46 16.66 6.53
C ASN A 129 2.17 17.47 7.62
N PHE A 130 1.59 18.62 8.00
CA PHE A 130 2.11 19.47 9.06
C PHE A 130 1.59 19.10 10.46
N GLN A 131 0.84 18.01 10.62
CA GLN A 131 0.50 17.42 11.92
C GLN A 131 -0.16 18.38 12.92
N ASN A 132 -1.00 19.30 12.43
CA ASN A 132 -1.64 20.37 13.21
C ASN A 132 -0.69 21.47 13.74
N LEU A 133 0.53 21.59 13.19
CA LEU A 133 1.40 22.76 13.43
C LEU A 133 0.84 24.07 12.82
N THR A 134 -0.18 23.94 12.00
CA THR A 134 -0.99 25.01 11.44
C THR A 134 -2.43 24.52 11.27
N THR A 135 -3.34 25.43 10.99
CA THR A 135 -4.76 25.10 10.73
C THR A 135 -5.15 25.55 9.34
N TYR A 136 -6.13 24.90 8.72
CA TYR A 136 -6.56 25.27 7.37
C TYR A 136 -7.14 26.70 7.33
N GLN A 137 -7.80 27.13 8.39
CA GLN A 137 -8.31 28.50 8.52
C GLN A 137 -7.16 29.51 8.55
N SER A 138 -6.04 29.18 9.19
CA SER A 138 -4.84 30.02 9.17
C SER A 138 -4.22 30.07 7.77
N VAL A 139 -4.25 28.97 7.02
CA VAL A 139 -3.80 28.94 5.63
C VAL A 139 -4.65 29.87 4.76
N GLU A 140 -5.98 29.85 4.91
CA GLU A 140 -6.87 30.78 4.19
C GLU A 140 -6.53 32.24 4.49
N VAL A 141 -6.26 32.57 5.76
CA VAL A 141 -5.90 33.93 6.19
C VAL A 141 -4.56 34.38 5.59
N PHE A 142 -3.57 33.49 5.51
CA PHE A 142 -2.24 33.80 4.96
C PHE A 142 -2.20 33.79 3.42
N ASN A 143 -3.26 33.31 2.76
CA ASN A 143 -3.35 33.25 1.30
C ASN A 143 -4.70 33.84 0.85
N PRO A 144 -4.91 35.18 1.00
CA PRO A 144 -6.20 35.81 0.73
C PRO A 144 -6.68 35.65 -0.72
N ASP A 145 -5.74 35.47 -1.66
CA ASP A 145 -6.03 35.30 -3.08
C ASP A 145 -6.31 33.83 -3.46
N ALA A 146 -6.05 32.87 -2.56
CA ALA A 146 -6.25 31.46 -2.83
C ALA A 146 -7.68 31.04 -2.46
N VAL A 147 -8.42 30.49 -3.43
CA VAL A 147 -9.78 29.97 -3.21
C VAL A 147 -9.67 28.47 -2.85
N PRO A 148 -10.03 28.04 -1.62
CA PRO A 148 -9.86 26.66 -1.15
C PRO A 148 -10.50 25.59 -2.04
N THR A 149 -11.59 25.96 -2.73
CA THR A 149 -12.36 25.07 -3.60
C THR A 149 -11.87 25.05 -5.05
N GLN A 150 -10.90 25.90 -5.42
CA GLN A 150 -10.40 26.04 -6.79
C GLN A 150 -8.86 26.01 -6.84
N ILE A 151 -8.24 25.23 -5.95
CA ILE A 151 -6.78 25.08 -5.94
C ILE A 151 -6.36 24.17 -7.09
N GLU A 152 -5.45 24.64 -7.93
CA GLU A 152 -4.90 23.87 -9.04
C GLU A 152 -3.74 22.96 -8.59
N ILE A 153 -3.58 21.82 -9.26
CA ILE A 153 -2.42 20.95 -9.03
C ILE A 153 -1.16 21.70 -9.48
N GLY A 154 -0.13 21.72 -8.64
CA GLY A 154 1.09 22.49 -8.86
C GLY A 154 1.03 23.92 -8.30
N GLN A 155 -0.13 24.39 -7.82
CA GLN A 155 -0.25 25.70 -7.18
C GLN A 155 0.54 25.71 -5.87
N ARG A 156 1.31 26.78 -5.64
CA ARG A 156 2.12 26.97 -4.44
C ARG A 156 1.35 27.79 -3.41
N ILE A 157 1.15 27.23 -2.22
CA ILE A 157 0.40 27.82 -1.12
C ILE A 157 1.30 27.96 0.09
N VAL A 158 1.16 29.06 0.83
CA VAL A 158 1.89 29.29 2.07
C VAL A 158 1.17 28.62 3.25
N PHE A 159 1.84 27.70 3.93
CA PHE A 159 1.40 27.14 5.19
C PHE A 159 2.15 27.82 6.35
N PRO A 160 1.46 28.60 7.20
CA PRO A 160 2.10 29.30 8.31
C PRO A 160 2.30 28.36 9.49
N ILE A 161 3.52 27.90 9.71
CA ILE A 161 3.88 27.06 10.86
C ILE A 161 4.05 27.96 12.08
N PHE A 162 3.15 27.83 13.05
CA PHE A 162 3.15 28.72 14.20
C PHE A 162 4.37 28.51 15.09
N CYS A 163 5.01 29.61 15.45
CA CYS A 163 6.27 29.66 16.19
C CYS A 163 6.32 30.94 17.02
N LYS A 164 7.26 31.04 17.96
CA LYS A 164 7.52 32.28 18.71
C LYS A 164 9.01 32.51 18.88
N CYS A 165 9.37 33.79 18.99
CA CYS A 165 10.70 34.19 19.44
C CYS A 165 10.72 34.49 20.95
N PRO A 166 11.77 34.09 21.68
CA PRO A 166 11.92 34.44 23.07
C PRO A 166 11.88 35.96 23.27
N ASN A 167 11.14 36.43 24.27
CA ASN A 167 11.17 37.84 24.66
C ASN A 167 12.45 38.18 25.44
N GLU A 168 12.74 39.47 25.64
CA GLU A 168 13.96 39.92 26.33
C GLU A 168 14.13 39.30 27.74
N THR A 169 13.03 39.09 28.48
CA THR A 169 13.08 38.47 29.81
C THR A 169 13.46 37.00 29.73
N GLN A 170 12.90 36.26 28.76
CA GLN A 170 13.24 34.87 28.51
C GLN A 170 14.71 34.72 28.06
N ILE A 171 15.19 35.62 27.20
CA ILE A 171 16.59 35.67 26.77
C ILE A 171 17.52 35.92 27.97
N ARG A 172 17.20 36.89 28.84
CA ARG A 172 17.95 37.14 30.08
C ARG A 172 17.97 35.93 31.01
N ASN A 173 16.91 35.13 31.00
CA ASN A 173 16.80 33.88 31.76
C ASN A 173 17.45 32.68 31.04
N GLY A 174 18.16 32.89 29.93
CA GLY A 174 18.91 31.86 29.22
C GLY A 174 18.08 31.00 28.26
N VAL A 175 16.83 31.36 27.97
CA VAL A 175 16.02 30.68 26.94
C VAL A 175 16.55 31.06 25.57
N LYS A 176 16.90 30.05 24.76
CA LYS A 176 17.37 30.24 23.38
C LYS A 176 16.30 29.94 22.35
N TYR A 177 15.47 28.93 22.62
CA TYR A 177 14.46 28.44 21.68
C TYR A 177 13.10 28.32 22.38
N LEU A 178 12.04 28.62 21.62
CA LEU A 178 10.66 28.27 21.95
C LEU A 178 10.22 27.20 20.95
N VAL A 179 10.40 25.93 21.31
CA VAL A 179 10.13 24.80 20.42
C VAL A 179 8.62 24.66 20.23
N SER A 180 8.16 24.64 18.99
CA SER A 180 6.75 24.40 18.65
C SER A 180 6.43 22.92 18.80
N TYR A 181 5.44 22.60 19.62
CA TYR A 181 5.00 21.23 19.94
C TYR A 181 3.48 21.15 19.86
N VAL A 182 2.94 20.17 19.13
CA VAL A 182 1.49 19.95 19.03
C VAL A 182 1.03 19.07 20.17
N TYR A 183 0.24 19.63 21.09
CA TYR A 183 -0.27 18.95 22.28
C TYR A 183 -1.20 17.80 21.90
N GLN A 184 -0.88 16.56 22.27
CA GLN A 184 -1.70 15.39 21.92
C GLN A 184 -2.75 15.08 23.01
N PRO A 185 -3.88 14.41 22.68
CA PRO A 185 -4.91 14.07 23.66
C PRO A 185 -4.43 13.26 24.87
N LEU A 186 -3.34 12.50 24.73
CA LEU A 186 -2.75 11.67 25.80
C LEU A 186 -1.55 12.35 26.48
N ASP A 187 -1.22 13.59 26.11
CA ASP A 187 -0.08 14.28 26.68
C ASP A 187 -0.35 14.74 28.11
N ASN A 188 0.75 14.85 28.86
CA ASN A 188 0.78 15.43 30.18
C ASN A 188 1.93 16.45 30.25
N LEU A 189 1.64 17.68 30.67
CA LEU A 189 2.63 18.76 30.74
C LEU A 189 3.85 18.42 31.61
N SER A 190 3.71 17.59 32.64
CA SER A 190 4.85 17.13 33.46
C SER A 190 5.78 16.20 32.68
N VAL A 191 5.23 15.32 31.85
CA VAL A 191 5.98 14.40 30.99
C VAL A 191 6.66 15.16 29.86
N ILE A 192 5.97 16.13 29.25
CA ILE A 192 6.57 17.03 28.26
C ILE A 192 7.72 17.81 28.91
N ALA A 193 7.48 18.45 30.06
CA ALA A 193 8.51 19.21 30.76
C ALA A 193 9.75 18.35 31.07
N SER A 194 9.54 17.12 31.56
CA SER A 194 10.62 16.16 31.82
C SER A 194 11.39 15.77 30.54
N ARG A 195 10.70 15.58 29.40
CA ARG A 195 11.34 15.25 28.10
C ARG A 195 12.27 16.36 27.63
N PHE A 196 11.89 17.61 27.89
CA PHE A 196 12.68 18.79 27.51
C PHE A 196 13.62 19.28 28.62
N GLY A 197 13.65 18.59 29.78
CA GLY A 197 14.53 18.94 30.90
C GLY A 197 14.18 20.26 31.59
N ILE A 198 12.90 20.65 31.59
CA ILE A 198 12.41 21.92 32.17
C ILE A 198 11.31 21.67 33.20
N GLN A 199 10.91 22.74 33.91
CA GLN A 199 9.78 22.70 34.85
C GLN A 199 8.46 22.98 34.13
N THR A 200 7.36 22.37 34.59
CA THR A 200 6.01 22.58 34.02
C THR A 200 5.59 24.04 34.04
N GLN A 201 5.97 24.80 35.08
CA GLN A 201 5.69 26.23 35.21
C GLN A 201 6.30 27.07 34.07
N ALA A 202 7.42 26.62 33.49
CA ALA A 202 8.03 27.29 32.36
C ALA A 202 7.19 27.13 31.08
N ILE A 203 6.56 25.97 30.89
CA ILE A 203 5.62 25.74 29.79
C ILE A 203 4.36 26.56 29.99
N THR A 204 3.75 26.53 31.18
CA THR A 204 2.53 27.32 31.43
C THR A 204 2.79 28.82 31.30
N GLY A 205 3.95 29.32 31.76
CA GLY A 205 4.31 30.74 31.63
C GLY A 205 4.64 31.21 30.20
N ALA A 206 4.91 30.27 29.27
CA ALA A 206 5.17 30.58 27.87
C ALA A 206 3.92 30.44 26.97
N ASN A 207 2.85 29.86 27.50
CA ASN A 207 1.62 29.52 26.79
C ASN A 207 0.39 30.13 27.48
N ASN A 208 -0.78 29.97 26.89
CA ASN A 208 -2.04 30.39 27.52
C ASN A 208 -2.47 29.37 28.59
N ASP A 209 -3.25 29.81 29.58
CA ASP A 209 -3.68 28.97 30.72
C ASP A 209 -4.61 27.80 30.36
N SER A 210 -5.15 27.74 29.14
CA SER A 210 -6.16 26.77 28.71
C SER A 210 -5.74 25.94 27.49
N ILE A 211 -4.66 25.16 27.60
CA ILE A 211 -4.15 24.28 26.53
C ILE A 211 -5.17 23.18 26.21
N GLN A 212 -5.54 23.05 24.94
CA GLN A 212 -6.43 22.01 24.41
C GLN A 212 -5.65 20.99 23.56
N PRO A 213 -6.19 19.77 23.37
CA PRO A 213 -5.66 18.85 22.38
C PRO A 213 -5.58 19.48 20.98
N TYR A 214 -4.46 19.22 20.33
CA TYR A 214 -4.02 19.74 19.03
C TYR A 214 -3.61 21.21 18.99
N ASP A 215 -3.55 21.90 20.13
CA ASP A 215 -2.94 23.22 20.20
C ASP A 215 -1.42 23.13 19.98
N THR A 216 -0.87 24.08 19.24
CA THR A 216 0.59 24.27 19.18
C THR A 216 1.03 25.07 20.41
N ILE A 217 1.77 24.41 21.29
CA ILE A 217 2.38 25.00 22.48
C ILE A 217 3.87 25.26 22.27
N PHE A 218 4.42 26.19 23.03
CA PHE A 218 5.80 26.64 22.94
C PHE A 218 6.59 26.22 24.17
N ILE A 219 7.65 25.45 23.95
CA ILE A 219 8.45 24.87 25.02
C ILE A 219 9.76 25.67 25.14
N PRO A 220 9.95 26.48 26.20
CA PRO A 220 11.15 27.29 26.37
C PRO A 220 12.33 26.43 26.80
N VAL A 221 13.38 26.39 25.98
CA VAL A 221 14.61 25.63 26.28
C VAL A 221 15.87 26.46 26.05
N SER A 222 16.88 26.23 26.89
CA SER A 222 18.22 26.83 26.78
C SER A 222 19.12 26.07 25.80
N SER A 223 18.82 24.79 25.59
CA SER A 223 19.46 23.88 24.62
C SER A 223 18.48 22.77 24.27
N LEU A 224 18.58 22.20 23.07
CA LEU A 224 17.76 21.06 22.69
C LEU A 224 18.15 19.82 23.52
N PRO A 225 17.17 19.04 24.03
CA PRO A 225 17.47 17.75 24.65
C PRO A 225 18.01 16.77 23.61
N VAL A 226 18.92 15.89 24.01
CA VAL A 226 19.43 14.84 23.12
C VAL A 226 18.35 13.78 22.94
N LEU A 227 17.86 13.61 21.71
CA LEU A 227 16.89 12.56 21.41
C LEU A 227 17.57 11.19 21.39
N SER A 228 16.97 10.24 22.09
CA SER A 228 17.32 8.83 21.95
C SER A 228 16.73 8.32 20.65
N GLN A 229 17.57 8.20 19.62
CA GLN A 229 17.14 7.67 18.33
C GLN A 229 17.11 6.15 18.39
N PRO A 230 16.08 5.49 17.82
CA PRO A 230 16.02 4.04 17.74
C PRO A 230 17.23 3.55 16.91
N GLU A 231 18.08 2.71 17.50
CA GLU A 231 19.23 2.15 16.78
C GLU A 231 18.75 1.24 15.64
N PRO A 232 19.34 1.33 14.44
CA PRO A 232 19.12 0.32 13.41
C PRO A 232 19.60 -1.02 13.95
N ALA A 233 18.71 -2.02 13.97
CA ALA A 233 19.03 -3.35 14.49
C ALA A 233 20.30 -3.88 13.80
N PRO A 234 21.36 -4.24 14.55
CA PRO A 234 22.58 -4.76 13.95
C PRO A 234 22.31 -6.15 13.38
N VAL A 235 22.80 -6.39 12.16
CA VAL A 235 22.99 -7.75 11.64
C VAL A 235 24.18 -8.38 12.37
N ALA A 236 23.93 -9.58 12.90
CA ALA A 236 24.86 -10.62 13.39
C ALA A 236 25.13 -10.74 14.91
N SER A 237 24.87 -11.96 15.40
CA SER A 237 25.49 -12.72 16.49
C SER A 237 26.13 -11.95 17.65
N GLY A 238 25.52 -12.05 18.84
CA GLY A 238 26.10 -11.60 20.11
C GLY A 238 27.40 -12.34 20.50
N LYS A 239 28.13 -11.96 21.54
CA LYS A 239 27.92 -11.00 22.64
C LYS A 239 29.29 -10.48 23.10
N THR A 240 29.28 -9.27 23.66
CA THR A 240 30.32 -8.67 24.50
C THR A 240 30.60 -9.47 25.77
N GLU A 241 31.76 -9.26 26.41
CA GLU A 241 31.74 -8.86 27.83
C GLU A 241 33.01 -8.16 28.33
N ARG A 242 32.80 -7.11 29.14
CA ARG A 242 33.83 -6.29 29.79
C ARG A 242 34.14 -6.80 31.20
N THR A 243 35.43 -6.79 31.47
CA THR A 243 36.15 -7.18 32.69
C THR A 243 35.93 -6.25 33.87
N GLY A 244 35.05 -6.66 34.78
CA GLY A 244 34.96 -6.16 36.17
C GLY A 244 34.49 -7.22 37.17
N VAL A 245 33.89 -8.31 36.66
CA VAL A 245 33.52 -9.54 37.40
C VAL A 245 34.65 -10.60 37.34
N ILE A 246 35.74 -10.28 36.63
CA ILE A 246 36.72 -11.23 36.08
C ILE A 246 37.76 -11.75 37.07
N ILE A 247 37.83 -11.26 38.32
CA ILE A 247 38.74 -11.85 39.31
C ILE A 247 38.08 -13.03 40.07
N GLY A 248 36.75 -13.16 40.07
CA GLY A 248 36.05 -14.28 40.73
C GLY A 248 35.83 -15.54 39.86
N LEU A 249 35.70 -15.38 38.53
CA LEU A 249 35.33 -16.47 37.62
C LEU A 249 36.53 -17.20 36.98
N SER A 250 37.72 -16.61 37.06
CA SER A 250 38.91 -17.12 36.36
C SER A 250 39.46 -18.44 36.94
N ILE A 251 39.18 -18.75 38.21
CA ILE A 251 39.58 -20.02 38.82
C ILE A 251 38.54 -21.13 38.56
N GLY A 252 37.25 -20.77 38.45
CA GLY A 252 36.17 -21.72 38.19
C GLY A 252 36.09 -22.19 36.73
N LEU A 253 36.32 -21.30 35.77
CA LEU A 253 36.17 -21.61 34.34
C LEU A 253 37.35 -22.39 33.75
N GLY A 254 38.56 -22.28 34.31
CA GLY A 254 39.68 -23.14 33.93
C GLY A 254 39.44 -24.60 34.33
N ILE A 255 38.89 -24.81 35.52
CA ILE A 255 38.55 -26.15 36.03
C ILE A 255 37.35 -26.72 35.25
N CYS A 256 36.32 -25.92 35.00
CA CYS A 256 35.16 -26.35 34.20
C CYS A 256 35.51 -26.56 32.72
N GLY A 257 36.41 -25.77 32.13
CA GLY A 257 36.86 -25.94 30.75
C GLY A 257 37.69 -27.21 30.57
N ILE A 258 38.61 -27.49 31.50
CA ILE A 258 39.38 -28.74 31.50
C ILE A 258 38.44 -29.94 31.76
N LEU A 259 37.45 -29.80 32.66
CA LEU A 259 36.44 -30.83 32.90
C LEU A 259 35.51 -31.04 31.70
N MET A 260 35.16 -29.99 30.95
CA MET A 260 34.33 -30.06 29.75
C MET A 260 35.08 -30.65 28.56
N ILE A 261 36.38 -30.39 28.44
CA ILE A 261 37.24 -31.02 27.43
C ILE A 261 37.48 -32.49 27.81
N LEU A 262 37.70 -32.81 29.09
CA LEU A 262 37.75 -34.19 29.56
C LEU A 262 36.40 -34.89 29.39
N LEU A 263 35.28 -34.22 29.61
CA LEU A 263 33.94 -34.74 29.35
C LEU A 263 33.72 -34.95 27.85
N PHE A 264 34.14 -34.02 27.00
CA PHE A 264 34.00 -34.15 25.55
C PHE A 264 34.88 -35.28 25.00
N VAL A 265 36.12 -35.43 25.51
CA VAL A 265 36.99 -36.57 25.20
C VAL A 265 36.39 -37.87 25.72
N VAL A 266 35.79 -37.90 26.92
CA VAL A 266 35.08 -39.07 27.46
C VAL A 266 33.79 -39.37 26.68
N LEU A 267 33.08 -38.36 26.19
CA LEU A 267 31.85 -38.49 25.40
C LEU A 267 32.17 -39.02 24.00
N VAL A 268 33.20 -38.51 23.34
CA VAL A 268 33.68 -39.02 22.05
C VAL A 268 34.31 -40.41 22.20
N TYR A 269 35.06 -40.68 23.27
CA TYR A 269 35.57 -42.04 23.56
C TYR A 269 34.44 -43.02 23.89
N ARG A 270 33.35 -42.55 24.52
CA ARG A 270 32.10 -43.32 24.73
C ARG A 270 31.35 -43.55 23.43
N GLU A 271 31.30 -42.58 22.52
CA GLU A 271 30.62 -42.71 21.23
C GLU A 271 31.36 -43.70 20.32
N VAL A 272 32.70 -43.66 20.30
CA VAL A 272 33.58 -44.59 19.57
C VAL A 272 33.59 -46.01 20.17
N LEU A 273 33.40 -46.16 21.48
CA LEU A 273 33.16 -47.47 22.12
C LEU A 273 31.72 -47.98 21.94
N SER A 274 30.72 -47.07 21.88
CA SER A 274 29.31 -47.41 21.68
C SER A 274 28.99 -47.80 20.24
N GLY A 275 29.75 -47.28 19.27
CA GLY A 275 29.72 -47.73 17.86
C GLY A 275 30.23 -49.15 17.63
N ARG A 276 30.75 -49.82 18.67
CA ARG A 276 31.15 -51.24 18.62
C ARG A 276 30.23 -52.19 19.41
N ARG A 277 29.11 -51.72 19.98
CA ARG A 277 28.15 -52.58 20.71
C ARG A 277 26.67 -52.41 20.36
N GLY A 278 26.33 -51.59 19.37
CA GLY A 278 24.98 -51.50 18.78
C GLY A 278 24.68 -52.56 17.71
N LYS A 279 25.31 -53.74 17.79
CA LYS A 279 24.96 -54.90 16.97
C LYS A 279 24.62 -56.07 17.88
N GLU A 280 23.68 -55.86 18.80
CA GLU A 280 22.96 -56.94 19.47
C GLU A 280 21.75 -56.38 20.25
N ARG A 281 20.58 -56.53 19.62
CA ARG A 281 19.27 -56.93 20.16
C ARG A 281 18.66 -56.04 21.25
N ASP A 282 17.52 -55.41 20.97
CA ASP A 282 16.21 -56.09 21.10
C ASP A 282 16.16 -56.92 22.39
N GLU A 283 16.06 -56.25 23.53
CA GLU A 283 15.29 -56.77 24.65
C GLU A 283 15.10 -55.63 25.66
N GLU A 284 13.87 -55.56 26.18
CA GLU A 284 13.53 -54.77 27.37
C GLU A 284 13.22 -53.28 27.16
N ASN A 285 12.19 -53.04 26.35
CA ASN A 285 11.02 -52.34 26.89
C ASN A 285 10.78 -52.87 28.31
N HIS A 286 11.07 -52.08 29.36
CA HIS A 286 10.03 -51.77 30.34
C HIS A 286 10.54 -50.85 31.44
N ARG A 287 9.72 -49.83 31.68
CA ARG A 287 9.53 -49.08 32.93
C ARG A 287 10.39 -47.80 33.06
N LEU A 288 9.64 -46.69 33.00
CA LEU A 288 9.92 -45.35 33.55
C LEU A 288 10.63 -44.41 32.55
N LYS A 289 10.01 -43.41 31.93
CA LYS A 289 8.86 -42.59 32.35
C LYS A 289 8.29 -41.87 31.11
N MET A 290 7.01 -42.10 30.85
CA MET A 290 6.11 -41.12 30.23
C MET A 290 6.00 -39.89 31.15
N ASN A 291 6.18 -38.67 30.62
CA ASN A 291 5.34 -37.47 30.82
C ASN A 291 6.03 -36.15 30.36
N ARG A 292 5.46 -35.57 29.28
CA ARG A 292 5.47 -34.19 28.64
C ARG A 292 5.88 -32.92 29.46
N PRO A 293 5.90 -31.68 28.90
CA PRO A 293 6.11 -31.12 27.52
C PRO A 293 7.04 -29.84 27.45
N GLY A 294 7.25 -29.22 26.26
CA GLY A 294 8.18 -28.07 26.03
C GLY A 294 7.62 -26.68 25.65
N MET A 295 8.48 -25.75 25.16
CA MET A 295 8.20 -24.51 24.38
C MET A 295 9.53 -23.82 23.90
N GLY A 296 9.64 -23.19 22.70
CA GLY A 296 8.61 -23.01 21.68
C GLY A 296 9.03 -22.38 20.34
N VAL A 297 8.94 -23.20 19.28
CA VAL A 297 8.44 -22.83 17.94
C VAL A 297 7.14 -22.02 18.03
N LYS A 298 6.36 -22.26 19.09
CA LYS A 298 5.16 -21.49 19.48
C LYS A 298 5.33 -19.97 19.52
N GLY A 299 6.52 -19.44 19.80
CA GLY A 299 6.72 -17.98 19.88
C GLY A 299 6.73 -17.29 18.51
N ILE A 300 7.34 -17.93 17.51
CA ILE A 300 7.38 -17.42 16.11
C ILE A 300 6.02 -17.66 15.44
N GLU A 301 5.46 -18.85 15.64
CA GLU A 301 4.10 -19.20 15.19
C GLU A 301 3.05 -18.22 15.76
N ALA A 302 3.13 -17.85 17.04
CA ALA A 302 2.20 -16.91 17.66
C ALA A 302 2.29 -15.48 17.07
N ASN A 303 3.50 -15.00 16.75
CA ASN A 303 3.67 -13.67 16.15
C ASN A 303 3.19 -13.64 14.68
N LEU A 304 3.49 -14.68 13.90
CA LEU A 304 3.02 -14.80 12.52
C LEU A 304 1.49 -14.96 12.45
N MET A 305 0.91 -15.76 13.35
CA MET A 305 -0.55 -15.94 13.44
C MET A 305 -1.27 -14.69 13.95
N ALA A 306 -0.62 -13.84 14.75
CA ALA A 306 -1.21 -12.57 15.19
C ALA A 306 -1.44 -11.60 14.02
N ASP A 307 -0.51 -11.53 13.07
CA ASP A 307 -0.57 -10.69 11.87
C ASP A 307 -1.71 -11.09 10.90
N VAL A 308 -2.12 -12.36 10.92
CA VAL A 308 -3.25 -12.90 10.14
C VAL A 308 -4.45 -13.31 11.01
N SER A 309 -4.51 -12.83 12.26
CA SER A 309 -5.60 -13.20 13.19
C SER A 309 -6.99 -12.87 12.63
N GLY A 310 -7.10 -11.79 11.84
CA GLY A 310 -8.34 -11.44 11.12
C GLY A 310 -8.65 -12.31 9.88
N CYS A 311 -7.77 -13.23 9.49
CA CYS A 311 -7.93 -14.16 8.36
C CYS A 311 -8.43 -15.55 8.79
N LEU A 312 -8.17 -15.93 10.04
CA LEU A 312 -8.40 -17.28 10.55
C LEU A 312 -9.87 -17.71 10.50
N ASP A 313 -10.80 -16.76 10.58
CA ASP A 313 -12.24 -17.04 10.55
C ASP A 313 -12.80 -17.20 9.13
N LYS A 314 -12.09 -16.77 8.09
CA LYS A 314 -12.59 -16.73 6.70
C LYS A 314 -11.98 -17.80 5.79
N TYR A 315 -10.73 -18.19 6.01
CA TYR A 315 -9.97 -19.02 5.09
C TYR A 315 -9.37 -20.25 5.78
N ARG A 316 -9.23 -21.36 5.03
CA ARG A 316 -8.58 -22.57 5.54
C ARG A 316 -7.09 -22.28 5.76
N VAL A 317 -6.59 -22.62 6.95
CA VAL A 317 -5.15 -22.65 7.22
C VAL A 317 -4.65 -24.04 6.89
N PHE A 318 -3.88 -24.16 5.82
CA PHE A 318 -3.25 -25.40 5.41
C PHE A 318 -1.96 -25.61 6.20
N LYS A 319 -1.58 -26.88 6.38
CA LYS A 319 -0.27 -27.25 6.90
C LYS A 319 0.75 -27.35 5.78
N ILE A 320 2.01 -27.05 6.08
CA ILE A 320 3.08 -27.12 5.08
C ILE A 320 3.28 -28.55 4.56
N GLU A 321 3.07 -29.55 5.41
CA GLU A 321 3.15 -30.96 5.02
C GLU A 321 2.09 -31.32 3.97
N GLU A 322 0.86 -30.79 4.12
CA GLU A 322 -0.21 -30.98 3.13
C GLU A 322 0.18 -30.37 1.78
N LEU A 323 0.80 -29.18 1.78
CA LEU A 323 1.22 -28.54 0.54
C LEU A 323 2.41 -29.24 -0.11
N ARG A 324 3.38 -29.74 0.69
CA ARG A 324 4.52 -30.53 0.19
C ARG A 324 4.05 -31.84 -0.43
N GLU A 325 3.16 -32.56 0.23
CA GLU A 325 2.58 -33.80 -0.33
C GLU A 325 1.82 -33.52 -1.63
N ALA A 326 1.03 -32.45 -1.66
CA ALA A 326 0.24 -32.07 -2.83
C ALA A 326 1.07 -31.67 -4.06
N THR A 327 2.31 -31.20 -3.86
CA THR A 327 3.17 -30.63 -4.91
C THR A 327 4.44 -31.43 -5.17
N ASP A 328 4.53 -32.65 -4.64
CA ASP A 328 5.74 -33.49 -4.69
C ASP A 328 6.99 -32.72 -4.22
N ASP A 329 6.86 -32.10 -3.03
CA ASP A 329 7.85 -31.23 -2.40
C ASP A 329 8.25 -30.01 -3.26
N PHE A 330 7.24 -29.37 -3.88
CA PHE A 330 7.40 -28.23 -4.79
C PHE A 330 8.32 -28.55 -5.98
N SER A 331 8.18 -29.75 -6.53
CA SER A 331 8.89 -30.22 -7.73
C SER A 331 8.65 -29.31 -8.94
N ASP A 332 9.68 -29.16 -9.79
CA ASP A 332 9.57 -28.42 -11.06
C ASP A 332 8.50 -29.02 -12.00
N SER A 333 8.16 -30.31 -11.84
CA SER A 333 7.08 -30.95 -12.60
C SER A 333 5.68 -30.42 -12.24
N CYS A 334 5.53 -29.84 -11.05
CA CYS A 334 4.31 -29.19 -10.58
C CYS A 334 4.31 -27.68 -10.86
N LEU A 335 5.42 -27.11 -11.35
CA LEU A 335 5.52 -25.68 -11.58
C LEU A 335 4.64 -25.25 -12.77
N ILE A 336 3.70 -24.35 -12.52
CA ILE A 336 2.86 -23.73 -13.56
C ILE A 336 3.62 -22.55 -14.16
N GLN A 337 3.98 -21.58 -13.31
CA GLN A 337 4.70 -20.39 -13.71
C GLN A 337 5.30 -19.66 -12.51
N GLY A 338 6.55 -19.21 -12.63
CA GLY A 338 7.21 -18.37 -11.63
C GLY A 338 7.34 -19.04 -10.26
N SER A 339 6.41 -18.77 -9.36
CA SER A 339 6.37 -19.34 -7.99
C SER A 339 5.05 -20.03 -7.68
N VAL A 340 4.28 -20.38 -8.72
CA VAL A 340 2.97 -21.02 -8.62
C VAL A 340 3.06 -22.48 -9.04
N TYR A 341 2.63 -23.36 -8.16
CA TYR A 341 2.66 -24.81 -8.34
C TYR A 341 1.23 -25.36 -8.39
N LYS A 342 1.01 -26.38 -9.22
CA LYS A 342 -0.20 -27.19 -9.19
C LYS A 342 -0.06 -28.22 -8.08
N GLY A 343 -1.04 -28.31 -7.19
CA GLY A 343 -1.11 -29.38 -6.20
C GLY A 343 -2.50 -29.98 -6.10
N SER A 344 -2.59 -31.24 -5.67
CA SER A 344 -3.86 -31.90 -5.39
C SER A 344 -3.99 -32.23 -3.91
N ILE A 345 -5.07 -31.75 -3.28
CA ILE A 345 -5.37 -31.97 -1.86
C ILE A 345 -6.79 -32.52 -1.78
N ASP A 346 -6.99 -33.66 -1.14
CA ASP A 346 -8.30 -34.32 -0.97
C ASP A 346 -9.05 -34.61 -2.30
N GLY A 347 -8.33 -34.71 -3.41
CA GLY A 347 -8.88 -34.93 -4.76
C GLY A 347 -9.21 -33.65 -5.53
N ASP A 348 -9.14 -32.49 -4.89
CA ASP A 348 -9.30 -31.18 -5.52
C ASP A 348 -7.95 -30.64 -6.00
N ASN A 349 -7.96 -29.90 -7.13
CA ASN A 349 -6.76 -29.25 -7.66
C ASN A 349 -6.68 -27.80 -7.18
N TYR A 350 -5.48 -27.37 -6.80
CA TYR A 350 -5.19 -26.02 -6.33
C TYR A 350 -3.98 -25.43 -7.06
N ALA A 351 -3.97 -24.10 -7.16
CA ALA A 351 -2.79 -23.33 -7.53
C ALA A 351 -2.15 -22.75 -6.25
N ILE A 352 -0.93 -23.18 -5.93
CA ILE A 352 -0.22 -22.85 -4.70
C ILE A 352 0.93 -21.90 -5.03
N LYS A 353 0.79 -20.64 -4.60
CA LYS A 353 1.80 -19.59 -4.82
C LYS A 353 2.72 -19.46 -3.61
N LYS A 354 4.01 -19.76 -3.77
CA LYS A 354 5.04 -19.58 -2.74
C LYS A 354 5.56 -18.13 -2.74
N MET A 355 5.53 -17.46 -1.60
CA MET A 355 6.02 -16.08 -1.45
C MET A 355 6.66 -15.83 -0.09
N LYS A 356 7.48 -14.78 0.01
CA LYS A 356 8.06 -14.36 1.30
C LYS A 356 6.98 -13.74 2.19
N TRP A 357 7.06 -13.96 3.50
CA TRP A 357 6.06 -13.49 4.47
C TRP A 357 5.78 -11.97 4.44
N ASN A 358 6.78 -11.16 4.08
CA ASN A 358 6.65 -9.70 4.02
C ASN A 358 5.68 -9.17 2.93
N ALA A 359 5.11 -10.05 2.10
CA ALA A 359 4.14 -9.71 1.06
C ALA A 359 2.66 -9.85 1.52
N CYS A 360 2.40 -9.51 2.79
CA CYS A 360 1.08 -9.53 3.47
C CYS A 360 -0.02 -8.67 2.79
N GLU A 361 0.33 -7.78 1.85
CA GLU A 361 -0.63 -6.91 1.16
C GLU A 361 -1.61 -7.68 0.25
N GLU A 362 -1.13 -8.68 -0.50
CA GLU A 362 -1.98 -9.50 -1.38
C GLU A 362 -3.04 -10.24 -0.57
N LEU A 363 -2.63 -10.89 0.53
CA LEU A 363 -3.55 -11.57 1.44
C LEU A 363 -4.61 -10.60 1.98
N LYS A 364 -4.21 -9.42 2.48
CA LYS A 364 -5.12 -8.38 2.99
C LYS A 364 -6.14 -7.89 1.96
N ILE A 365 -5.75 -7.81 0.68
CA ILE A 365 -6.66 -7.44 -0.41
C ILE A 365 -7.63 -8.59 -0.69
N LEU A 366 -7.13 -9.82 -0.81
CA LEU A 366 -7.91 -11.03 -1.06
C LEU A 366 -8.93 -11.31 0.05
N GLN A 367 -8.74 -10.81 1.27
CA GLN A 367 -9.80 -10.86 2.30
C GLN A 367 -11.02 -10.02 1.97
N LYS A 368 -10.86 -8.95 1.21
CA LYS A 368 -11.89 -7.93 0.95
C LYS A 368 -12.58 -8.12 -0.39
N VAL A 369 -12.03 -8.97 -1.26
CA VAL A 369 -12.58 -9.25 -2.59
C VAL A 369 -13.12 -10.66 -2.66
N ASN A 370 -14.31 -10.82 -3.27
CA ASN A 370 -14.89 -12.11 -3.62
C ASN A 370 -15.90 -11.89 -4.75
N HIS A 371 -15.61 -12.39 -5.94
CA HIS A 371 -16.42 -12.18 -7.13
C HIS A 371 -16.18 -13.30 -8.16
N GLY A 372 -17.20 -13.65 -8.94
CA GLY A 372 -17.14 -14.77 -9.90
C GLY A 372 -16.09 -14.60 -11.00
N ASN A 373 -15.73 -13.36 -11.34
CA ASN A 373 -14.69 -13.02 -12.31
C ASN A 373 -13.33 -12.69 -11.67
N LEU A 374 -13.09 -13.10 -10.42
CA LEU A 374 -11.78 -13.03 -9.77
C LEU A 374 -11.39 -14.44 -9.33
N VAL A 375 -10.10 -14.79 -9.41
CA VAL A 375 -9.62 -16.07 -8.89
C VAL A 375 -9.76 -16.09 -7.38
N LYS A 376 -10.45 -17.10 -6.86
CA LYS A 376 -10.76 -17.25 -5.44
C LYS A 376 -9.55 -17.77 -4.67
N LEU A 377 -9.25 -17.10 -3.55
CA LEU A 377 -8.36 -17.63 -2.52
C LEU A 377 -9.14 -18.63 -1.66
N GLU A 378 -8.66 -19.87 -1.56
CA GLU A 378 -9.26 -20.92 -0.74
C GLU A 378 -8.62 -20.99 0.65
N GLY A 379 -7.32 -20.69 0.73
CA GLY A 379 -6.62 -20.65 2.00
C GLY A 379 -5.19 -20.18 1.91
N PHE A 380 -4.48 -20.34 3.01
CA PHE A 380 -3.07 -20.00 3.10
C PHE A 380 -2.34 -20.96 4.05
N CYS A 381 -1.03 -21.05 3.89
CA CYS A 381 -0.13 -21.74 4.82
C CYS A 381 1.02 -20.80 5.19
N ILE A 382 1.44 -20.88 6.44
CA ILE A 382 2.61 -20.17 6.95
C ILE A 382 3.62 -21.23 7.36
N ASP A 383 4.79 -21.21 6.75
CA ASP A 383 5.91 -22.05 7.16
C ASP A 383 6.84 -21.24 8.06
N PRO A 384 6.84 -21.49 9.39
CA PRO A 384 7.70 -20.78 10.33
C PRO A 384 9.17 -21.16 10.22
N GLU A 385 9.51 -22.29 9.58
CA GLU A 385 10.89 -22.73 9.39
C GLU A 385 11.58 -21.93 8.26
N ASP A 386 10.88 -21.72 7.14
CA ASP A 386 11.39 -20.98 5.95
C ASP A 386 10.87 -19.53 5.88
N THR A 387 10.13 -19.05 6.89
CA THR A 387 9.48 -17.71 6.91
C THR A 387 8.70 -17.39 5.63
N SER A 388 8.09 -18.42 5.03
CA SER A 388 7.37 -18.35 3.76
C SER A 388 5.86 -18.36 3.98
N CYS A 389 5.15 -17.61 3.15
CA CYS A 389 3.69 -17.64 3.04
C CYS A 389 3.33 -18.35 1.74
N TYR A 390 2.33 -19.23 1.79
CA TYR A 390 1.79 -19.90 0.63
C TYR A 390 0.32 -19.51 0.50
N LEU A 391 -0.05 -18.98 -0.65
CA LEU A 391 -1.44 -18.68 -0.97
C LEU A 391 -2.01 -19.80 -1.82
N VAL A 392 -3.12 -20.38 -1.39
CA VAL A 392 -3.78 -21.52 -2.04
C VAL A 392 -5.04 -21.00 -2.74
N TYR A 393 -5.00 -21.00 -4.07
CA TYR A 393 -6.10 -20.56 -4.93
C TYR A 393 -6.82 -21.75 -5.56
N GLU A 394 -8.06 -21.53 -5.99
CA GLU A 394 -8.72 -22.45 -6.93
C GLU A 394 -7.85 -22.67 -8.19
N PHE A 395 -7.78 -23.90 -8.68
CA PHE A 395 -7.11 -24.20 -9.95
C PHE A 395 -8.06 -23.92 -11.11
N ILE A 396 -7.57 -23.16 -12.10
CA ILE A 396 -8.35 -22.77 -13.29
C ILE A 396 -7.87 -23.59 -14.50
N GLU A 397 -8.78 -24.35 -15.10
CA GLU A 397 -8.44 -25.52 -15.93
C GLU A 397 -7.84 -25.16 -17.30
N ASN A 398 -8.38 -24.14 -17.96
CA ASN A 398 -7.97 -23.78 -19.32
C ASN A 398 -6.80 -22.80 -19.35
N GLY A 399 -6.15 -22.53 -18.21
CA GLY A 399 -4.95 -21.69 -18.16
C GLY A 399 -5.24 -20.22 -18.51
N SER A 400 -4.25 -19.52 -19.07
CA SER A 400 -4.31 -18.08 -19.31
C SER A 400 -4.88 -17.71 -20.68
N LEU A 401 -5.50 -16.53 -20.78
CA LEU A 401 -5.98 -15.98 -22.06
C LEU A 401 -4.84 -15.77 -23.06
N SER A 402 -3.64 -15.43 -22.57
CA SER A 402 -2.43 -15.28 -23.40
C SER A 402 -2.15 -16.56 -24.20
N PHE A 403 -2.24 -17.72 -23.55
CA PHE A 403 -2.04 -19.01 -24.21
C PHE A 403 -3.03 -19.21 -25.37
N TRP A 404 -4.32 -18.89 -25.16
CA TRP A 404 -5.36 -19.07 -26.18
C TRP A 404 -5.28 -18.10 -27.35
N LEU A 405 -4.74 -16.90 -27.14
CA LEU A 405 -4.58 -15.91 -28.21
C LEU A 405 -3.29 -16.15 -29.00
N HIS A 406 -2.18 -16.43 -28.31
CA HIS A 406 -0.83 -16.29 -28.89
C HIS A 406 -0.09 -17.62 -29.07
N GLU A 407 -0.38 -18.63 -28.25
CA GLU A 407 0.38 -19.90 -28.23
C GLU A 407 -0.41 -21.12 -28.75
N ASN A 408 -1.75 -21.09 -28.67
CA ASN A 408 -2.59 -22.20 -29.10
C ASN A 408 -2.84 -22.13 -30.61
N ASP A 409 -2.07 -22.92 -31.36
CA ASP A 409 -2.23 -23.05 -32.82
C ASP A 409 -3.36 -23.98 -33.24
N ASN A 410 -3.83 -24.86 -32.34
CA ASN A 410 -4.80 -25.90 -32.68
C ASN A 410 -6.26 -25.41 -32.55
N GLU A 411 -6.53 -24.47 -31.65
CA GLU A 411 -7.89 -23.99 -31.38
C GLU A 411 -7.88 -22.48 -31.12
N LYS A 412 -8.62 -21.73 -31.96
CA LYS A 412 -8.74 -20.27 -31.84
C LYS A 412 -10.08 -19.89 -31.22
N LEU A 413 -10.06 -18.89 -30.34
CA LEU A 413 -11.27 -18.38 -29.69
C LEU A 413 -12.20 -17.71 -30.70
N SER A 414 -13.47 -18.11 -30.71
CA SER A 414 -14.53 -17.46 -31.49
C SER A 414 -14.80 -16.04 -31.01
N TRP A 415 -15.33 -15.17 -31.89
CA TRP A 415 -15.67 -13.78 -31.53
C TRP A 415 -16.58 -13.70 -30.31
N ARG A 416 -17.63 -14.53 -30.28
CA ARG A 416 -18.56 -14.64 -29.15
C ARG A 416 -17.84 -14.97 -27.84
N THR A 417 -16.87 -15.89 -27.86
CA THR A 417 -16.11 -16.25 -26.67
C THR A 417 -15.20 -15.10 -26.22
N ARG A 418 -14.54 -14.41 -27.16
CA ARG A 418 -13.69 -13.25 -26.88
C ARG A 418 -14.48 -12.09 -26.27
N LEU A 419 -15.67 -11.80 -26.79
CA LEU A 419 -16.54 -10.75 -26.25
C LEU A 419 -17.04 -11.10 -24.85
N ARG A 420 -17.42 -12.35 -24.62
CA ARG A 420 -17.82 -12.83 -23.29
C ARG A 420 -16.69 -12.72 -22.27
N ILE A 421 -15.47 -13.05 -22.67
CA ILE A 421 -14.26 -12.85 -21.86
C ILE A 421 -14.05 -11.37 -21.54
N ALA A 422 -14.22 -10.47 -22.51
CA ALA A 422 -14.13 -9.02 -22.29
C ALA A 422 -15.14 -8.53 -21.25
N VAL A 423 -16.40 -8.98 -21.34
CA VAL A 423 -17.47 -8.64 -20.39
C VAL A 423 -17.14 -9.17 -18.98
N ASP A 424 -16.67 -10.41 -18.87
CA ASP A 424 -16.25 -11.02 -17.61
C ASP A 424 -15.15 -10.23 -16.90
N VAL A 425 -14.09 -9.87 -17.65
CA VAL A 425 -12.98 -9.07 -17.11
C VAL A 425 -13.47 -7.68 -16.71
N ALA A 426 -14.36 -7.07 -17.51
CA ALA A 426 -14.94 -5.77 -17.19
C ALA A 426 -15.75 -5.81 -15.88
N HIS A 427 -16.55 -6.86 -15.64
CA HIS A 427 -17.26 -7.05 -14.37
C HIS A 427 -16.31 -7.24 -13.19
N GLY A 428 -15.25 -8.04 -13.35
CA GLY A 428 -14.22 -8.22 -12.31
C GLY A 428 -13.56 -6.89 -11.92
N LEU A 429 -13.19 -6.08 -12.92
CA LEU A 429 -12.61 -4.75 -12.73
C LEU A 429 -13.60 -3.76 -12.11
N GLN A 430 -14.85 -3.72 -12.57
CA GLN A 430 -15.92 -2.91 -12.00
C GLN A 430 -16.11 -3.21 -10.52
N TYR A 431 -16.12 -4.49 -10.16
CA TYR A 431 -16.23 -4.89 -8.76
C TYR A 431 -15.09 -4.33 -7.91
N ILE A 432 -13.83 -4.52 -8.31
CA ILE A 432 -12.69 -4.04 -7.52
C ILE A 432 -12.53 -2.52 -7.52
N HIS A 433 -13.00 -1.81 -8.55
CA HIS A 433 -12.90 -0.34 -8.64
C HIS A 433 -14.02 0.41 -7.95
N GLU A 434 -15.22 -0.19 -7.83
CA GLU A 434 -16.43 0.54 -7.43
C GLU A 434 -17.16 -0.10 -6.24
N HIS A 435 -17.07 -1.43 -6.09
CA HIS A 435 -17.80 -2.18 -5.07
C HIS A 435 -16.94 -2.58 -3.87
N THR A 436 -15.64 -2.29 -3.90
CA THR A 436 -14.73 -2.47 -2.76
C THR A 436 -14.46 -1.16 -2.02
N ARG A 437 -14.28 -1.22 -0.70
CA ARG A 437 -13.93 -0.08 0.15
C ARG A 437 -12.79 -0.46 1.10
N PRO A 438 -11.58 0.10 0.95
CA PRO A 438 -11.15 1.04 -0.11
C PRO A 438 -11.15 0.38 -1.49
N ARG A 439 -11.25 1.19 -2.56
CA ARG A 439 -11.11 0.73 -3.95
C ARG A 439 -9.79 -0.01 -4.12
N VAL A 440 -9.73 -1.05 -4.95
CA VAL A 440 -8.51 -1.80 -5.23
C VAL A 440 -8.06 -1.51 -6.66
N VAL A 441 -6.78 -1.17 -6.83
CA VAL A 441 -6.14 -1.04 -8.15
C VAL A 441 -5.26 -2.27 -8.36
N HIS A 442 -5.49 -3.02 -9.45
CA HIS A 442 -4.83 -4.29 -9.72
C HIS A 442 -3.37 -4.10 -10.16
N LYS A 443 -3.09 -3.07 -10.98
CA LYS A 443 -1.78 -2.66 -11.51
C LYS A 443 -1.10 -3.60 -12.51
N ASP A 444 -1.57 -4.83 -12.65
CA ASP A 444 -1.01 -5.80 -13.61
C ASP A 444 -2.10 -6.53 -14.40
N ILE A 445 -3.04 -5.79 -14.97
CA ILE A 445 -4.04 -6.36 -15.88
C ILE A 445 -3.37 -6.66 -17.22
N LYS A 446 -3.42 -7.93 -17.63
CA LYS A 446 -2.86 -8.45 -18.89
C LYS A 446 -3.44 -9.83 -19.19
N THR A 447 -3.33 -10.28 -20.43
CA THR A 447 -3.85 -11.58 -20.89
C THR A 447 -3.25 -12.78 -20.14
N SER A 448 -2.01 -12.71 -19.64
CA SER A 448 -1.41 -13.78 -18.83
C SER A 448 -1.92 -13.83 -17.37
N ASN A 449 -2.52 -12.75 -16.87
CA ASN A 449 -3.17 -12.72 -15.54
C ASN A 449 -4.70 -12.86 -15.64
N ILE A 450 -5.24 -13.18 -16.83
CA ILE A 450 -6.66 -13.49 -17.03
C ILE A 450 -6.73 -14.98 -17.31
N LEU A 451 -7.35 -15.75 -16.41
CA LEU A 451 -7.47 -17.20 -16.53
C LEU A 451 -8.87 -17.59 -17.01
N LEU A 452 -8.97 -18.72 -17.70
CA LEU A 452 -10.21 -19.24 -18.26
C LEU A 452 -10.64 -20.53 -17.55
N ASP A 453 -11.83 -20.52 -16.96
CA ASP A 453 -12.38 -21.73 -16.32
C ASP A 453 -12.85 -22.77 -17.36
N ALA A 454 -13.29 -23.94 -16.89
CA ALA A 454 -13.83 -25.01 -17.72
C ALA A 454 -14.94 -24.58 -18.70
N ASN A 455 -15.66 -23.48 -18.44
CA ASN A 455 -16.74 -22.95 -19.28
C ASN A 455 -16.27 -21.81 -20.20
N MET A 456 -14.97 -21.54 -20.27
CA MET A 456 -14.37 -20.41 -20.96
C MET A 456 -14.93 -19.07 -20.45
N ARG A 457 -15.10 -18.96 -19.12
CA ARG A 457 -15.37 -17.70 -18.41
C ARG A 457 -14.09 -17.15 -17.84
N ALA A 458 -13.96 -15.83 -17.86
CA ALA A 458 -12.71 -15.18 -17.47
C ALA A 458 -12.68 -14.83 -15.97
N LYS A 459 -11.53 -15.08 -15.35
CA LYS A 459 -11.21 -14.70 -13.98
C LYS A 459 -9.89 -13.95 -13.91
N ILE A 460 -9.89 -12.79 -13.25
CA ILE A 460 -8.68 -11.99 -13.01
C ILE A 460 -7.88 -12.63 -11.87
N ALA A 461 -6.61 -12.90 -12.12
CA ALA A 461 -5.66 -13.51 -11.20
C ALA A 461 -4.52 -12.54 -10.82
N ASN A 462 -3.74 -12.96 -9.82
CA ASN A 462 -2.48 -12.33 -9.40
C ASN A 462 -2.61 -10.90 -8.85
N PHE A 463 -3.00 -10.81 -7.58
CA PHE A 463 -3.10 -9.54 -6.83
C PHE A 463 -1.78 -9.12 -6.18
N GLY A 464 -0.64 -9.72 -6.57
CA GLY A 464 0.65 -9.50 -5.94
C GLY A 464 1.20 -8.07 -6.07
N LEU A 465 0.76 -7.33 -7.10
CA LEU A 465 1.10 -5.92 -7.29
C LEU A 465 -0.04 -4.97 -6.90
N ALA A 466 -1.20 -5.52 -6.53
CA ALA A 466 -2.41 -4.76 -6.28
C ALA A 466 -2.27 -3.89 -5.03
N LYS A 467 -3.00 -2.76 -5.01
CA LYS A 467 -2.96 -1.80 -3.91
C LYS A 467 -4.36 -1.40 -3.50
N SER A 468 -4.60 -1.34 -2.19
CA SER A 468 -5.83 -0.77 -1.65
C SER A 468 -5.71 0.75 -1.55
N GLY A 469 -6.71 1.46 -2.08
CA GLY A 469 -6.69 2.91 -2.30
C GLY A 469 -6.31 3.29 -3.73
N CYS A 470 -6.71 4.49 -4.14
CA CYS A 470 -6.41 5.06 -5.45
C CYS A 470 -5.96 6.53 -5.28
N ASN A 471 -5.37 7.10 -6.32
CA ASN A 471 -4.80 8.46 -6.36
C ASN A 471 -3.56 8.64 -5.47
N ALA A 472 -2.68 7.63 -5.47
CA ALA A 472 -1.36 7.72 -4.87
C ALA A 472 -0.32 8.02 -5.97
N ILE A 473 0.77 8.68 -5.61
CA ILE A 473 1.94 8.85 -6.49
C ILE A 473 3.04 7.92 -5.95
N THR A 474 3.76 7.23 -6.84
CA THR A 474 4.88 6.37 -6.47
C THR A 474 6.04 6.52 -7.42
N VAL A 475 7.25 6.49 -6.88
CA VAL A 475 8.50 6.44 -7.66
C VAL A 475 8.86 5.01 -8.09
N HIS A 476 8.16 4.00 -7.57
CA HIS A 476 8.37 2.59 -7.90
C HIS A 476 7.29 2.12 -8.87
N ILE A 477 7.59 2.22 -10.16
CA ILE A 477 6.73 1.75 -11.25
C ILE A 477 6.91 0.23 -11.38
N VAL A 478 5.80 -0.50 -11.24
CA VAL A 478 5.75 -1.96 -11.37
C VAL A 478 4.56 -2.35 -12.23
N GLY A 479 4.74 -3.33 -13.10
CA GLY A 479 3.72 -3.79 -14.03
C GLY A 479 4.37 -4.37 -15.29
N THR A 480 3.55 -4.82 -16.23
CA THR A 480 4.03 -5.45 -17.45
C THR A 480 4.10 -4.45 -18.60
N GLN A 481 5.28 -4.32 -19.22
CA GLN A 481 5.48 -3.46 -20.40
C GLN A 481 4.44 -3.80 -21.47
N GLY A 482 3.99 -2.81 -22.24
CA GLY A 482 2.87 -2.98 -23.20
C GLY A 482 1.52 -2.60 -22.60
N TYR A 483 1.30 -2.87 -21.31
CA TYR A 483 0.04 -2.60 -20.61
C TYR A 483 0.08 -1.37 -19.71
N ILE A 484 1.27 -0.85 -19.43
CA ILE A 484 1.45 0.26 -18.50
C ILE A 484 0.90 1.56 -19.09
N ALA A 485 0.01 2.20 -18.34
CA ALA A 485 -0.56 3.51 -18.69
C ALA A 485 0.51 4.63 -18.71
N PRO A 486 0.43 5.59 -19.64
CA PRO A 486 1.45 6.63 -19.83
C PRO A 486 1.64 7.53 -18.60
N GLU A 487 0.57 7.88 -17.89
CA GLU A 487 0.65 8.68 -16.66
C GLU A 487 1.29 7.94 -15.49
N TYR A 488 1.25 6.60 -15.52
CA TYR A 488 1.93 5.81 -14.50
C TYR A 488 3.44 5.78 -14.76
N LEU A 489 3.87 5.75 -16.03
CA LEU A 489 5.29 5.86 -16.40
C LEU A 489 5.85 7.26 -16.17
N ALA A 490 5.08 8.30 -16.54
CA ALA A 490 5.53 9.68 -16.46
C ALA A 490 5.52 10.23 -15.02
N ASP A 491 4.39 10.02 -14.32
CA ASP A 491 4.09 10.74 -13.08
C ASP A 491 3.96 9.80 -11.87
N GLY A 492 4.08 8.48 -12.07
CA GLY A 492 3.92 7.51 -10.99
C GLY A 492 2.51 7.42 -10.43
N VAL A 493 1.51 7.90 -11.17
CA VAL A 493 0.11 8.00 -10.69
C VAL A 493 -0.54 6.63 -10.65
N VAL A 494 -0.87 6.16 -9.44
CA VAL A 494 -1.66 4.95 -9.20
C VAL A 494 -3.12 5.33 -9.05
N SER A 495 -3.94 4.97 -10.03
CA SER A 495 -5.39 5.18 -10.01
C SER A 495 -6.10 4.04 -10.73
N THR A 496 -7.40 3.86 -10.49
CA THR A 496 -8.20 2.84 -11.21
C THR A 496 -8.16 3.02 -12.73
N LYS A 497 -7.87 4.24 -13.22
CA LYS A 497 -7.74 4.53 -14.66
C LYS A 497 -6.55 3.86 -15.32
N MET A 498 -5.52 3.45 -14.57
CA MET A 498 -4.41 2.70 -15.16
C MET A 498 -4.85 1.28 -15.52
N ASP A 499 -5.65 0.63 -14.68
CA ASP A 499 -6.23 -0.69 -14.98
C ASP A 499 -7.20 -0.60 -16.18
N VAL A 500 -7.93 0.52 -16.32
CA VAL A 500 -8.78 0.79 -17.50
C VAL A 500 -7.93 0.85 -18.77
N PHE A 501 -6.77 1.51 -18.74
CA PHE A 501 -5.85 1.55 -19.88
C PHE A 501 -5.34 0.16 -20.23
N SER A 502 -4.86 -0.59 -19.23
CA SER A 502 -4.40 -1.97 -19.42
C SER A 502 -5.51 -2.88 -19.96
N PHE A 503 -6.76 -2.68 -19.52
CA PHE A 503 -7.92 -3.38 -20.08
C PHE A 503 -8.19 -2.99 -21.54
N GLY A 504 -7.99 -1.71 -21.90
CA GLY A 504 -8.03 -1.27 -23.29
C GLY A 504 -7.04 -2.03 -24.18
N VAL A 505 -5.83 -2.32 -23.68
CA VAL A 505 -4.84 -3.16 -24.39
C VAL A 505 -5.35 -4.59 -24.53
N VAL A 506 -5.92 -5.18 -23.47
CA VAL A 506 -6.52 -6.53 -23.53
C VAL A 506 -7.64 -6.60 -24.57
N LEU A 507 -8.48 -5.57 -24.70
CA LEU A 507 -9.51 -5.51 -25.75
C LEU A 507 -8.90 -5.51 -27.15
N LEU A 508 -7.77 -4.81 -27.36
CA LEU A 508 -7.07 -4.83 -28.64
C LEU A 508 -6.49 -6.21 -28.96
N GLU A 509 -5.93 -6.91 -27.98
CA GLU A 509 -5.44 -8.28 -28.17
C GLU A 509 -6.59 -9.24 -28.50
N LEU A 510 -7.75 -9.10 -27.86
CA LEU A 510 -8.94 -9.89 -28.18
C LEU A 510 -9.42 -9.66 -29.61
N VAL A 511 -9.40 -8.42 -30.12
CA VAL A 511 -9.83 -8.12 -31.49
C VAL A 511 -8.79 -8.57 -32.52
N SER A 512 -7.50 -8.34 -32.25
CA SER A 512 -6.43 -8.52 -33.25
C SER A 512 -5.71 -9.87 -33.20
N GLY A 513 -5.77 -10.58 -32.07
CA GLY A 513 -4.96 -11.78 -31.84
C GLY A 513 -3.45 -11.51 -31.77
N LYS A 514 -3.03 -10.24 -31.66
CA LYS A 514 -1.62 -9.84 -31.58
C LYS A 514 -1.20 -9.62 -30.13
N GLU A 515 0.07 -9.82 -29.83
CA GLU A 515 0.65 -9.50 -28.52
C GLU A 515 0.67 -7.99 -28.26
N ALA A 516 0.66 -7.60 -26.98
CA ALA A 516 0.73 -6.19 -26.57
C ALA A 516 2.04 -5.49 -26.99
N ILE A 517 3.11 -6.26 -27.20
CA ILE A 517 4.39 -5.83 -27.73
C ILE A 517 4.78 -6.83 -28.82
N ASP A 518 5.11 -6.36 -30.02
CA ASP A 518 5.62 -7.24 -31.08
C ASP A 518 7.14 -7.49 -30.99
N GLU A 519 7.67 -8.35 -31.86
CA GLU A 519 9.10 -8.71 -31.89
C GLU A 519 10.03 -7.50 -32.08
N GLU A 520 9.54 -6.42 -32.70
CA GLU A 520 10.27 -5.16 -32.87
C GLU A 520 10.03 -4.15 -31.73
N ALA A 521 9.49 -4.61 -30.60
CA ALA A 521 9.19 -3.81 -29.42
C ALA A 521 8.19 -2.66 -29.66
N ARG A 522 7.33 -2.78 -30.68
CA ARG A 522 6.26 -1.80 -30.94
C ARG A 522 5.04 -2.14 -30.09
N LEU A 523 4.44 -1.09 -29.54
CA LEU A 523 3.30 -1.19 -28.64
C LEU A 523 2.01 -1.32 -29.45
N LEU A 524 1.21 -2.36 -29.19
CA LEU A 524 -0.05 -2.61 -29.90
C LEU A 524 -0.99 -1.40 -29.82
N TRP A 525 -1.11 -0.79 -28.64
CA TRP A 525 -1.97 0.38 -28.42
C TRP A 525 -1.54 1.63 -29.20
N ALA A 526 -0.27 1.71 -29.64
CA ALA A 526 0.19 2.82 -30.47
C ALA A 526 -0.24 2.66 -31.94
N SER A 527 -0.56 1.43 -32.37
CA SER A 527 -0.96 1.13 -33.75
C SER A 527 -2.43 1.47 -34.07
N VAL A 528 -3.25 1.78 -33.06
CA VAL A 528 -4.68 2.04 -33.23
C VAL A 528 -5.05 3.53 -33.38
N GLU A 529 -4.05 4.41 -33.38
CA GLU A 529 -4.25 5.86 -33.59
C GLU A 529 -4.85 6.10 -34.99
N GLY A 530 -6.05 6.68 -35.03
CA GLY A 530 -6.77 6.99 -36.27
C GLY A 530 -7.45 5.81 -36.98
N VAL A 531 -7.59 4.64 -36.32
CA VAL A 531 -8.35 3.49 -36.86
C VAL A 531 -9.85 3.79 -37.01
N LEU A 532 -10.40 4.67 -36.17
CA LEU A 532 -11.81 5.06 -36.21
C LEU A 532 -12.03 6.46 -36.82
N ASP A 533 -11.07 6.96 -37.60
CA ASP A 533 -11.17 8.28 -38.25
C ASP A 533 -11.70 8.16 -39.70
N GLY A 534 -12.49 9.15 -40.11
CA GLY A 534 -13.03 9.24 -41.48
C GLY A 534 -14.49 8.78 -41.61
N ASN A 535 -14.89 8.39 -42.81
CA ASN A 535 -16.24 7.90 -43.09
C ASN A 535 -16.40 6.42 -42.63
N GLU A 536 -17.63 5.96 -42.50
CA GLU A 536 -17.91 4.61 -41.98
C GLU A 536 -17.23 3.49 -42.79
N GLU A 537 -17.20 3.58 -44.11
CA GLU A 537 -16.52 2.60 -44.98
C GLU A 537 -15.02 2.50 -44.69
N ARG A 538 -14.35 3.64 -44.46
CA ARG A 538 -12.94 3.67 -44.09
C ARG A 538 -12.71 3.04 -42.71
N LYS A 539 -13.57 3.36 -41.73
CA LYS A 539 -13.46 2.79 -40.37
C LYS A 539 -13.62 1.27 -40.43
N GLU A 540 -14.64 0.78 -41.12
CA GLU A 540 -14.90 -0.66 -41.25
C GLU A 540 -13.71 -1.37 -41.90
N ARG A 541 -13.14 -0.81 -42.97
CA ARG A 541 -11.94 -1.37 -43.61
C ARG A 541 -10.74 -1.39 -42.67
N GLN A 542 -10.45 -0.30 -41.96
CA GLN A 542 -9.32 -0.24 -41.01
C GLN A 542 -9.50 -1.21 -39.85
N VAL A 543 -10.73 -1.37 -39.34
CA VAL A 543 -11.03 -2.37 -38.30
C VAL A 543 -10.82 -3.79 -38.84
N LYS A 544 -11.30 -4.11 -40.04
CA LYS A 544 -11.07 -5.44 -40.66
C LYS A 544 -9.58 -5.76 -40.86
N GLU A 545 -8.77 -4.76 -41.24
CA GLU A 545 -7.31 -4.91 -41.36
C GLU A 545 -6.62 -5.13 -40.00
N PHE A 546 -7.22 -4.64 -38.91
CA PHE A 546 -6.71 -4.80 -37.56
C PHE A 546 -7.12 -6.13 -36.91
N MET A 547 -8.27 -6.68 -37.31
CA MET A 547 -8.84 -7.90 -36.77
C MET A 547 -7.97 -9.13 -37.00
N ASP A 548 -8.06 -10.07 -36.07
CA ASP A 548 -7.51 -11.41 -36.22
C ASP A 548 -8.15 -12.11 -37.43
N GLY A 549 -7.32 -12.69 -38.30
CA GLY A 549 -7.77 -13.37 -39.51
C GLY A 549 -8.79 -14.48 -39.23
N CYS A 550 -8.67 -15.18 -38.09
CA CYS A 550 -9.61 -16.26 -37.75
C CYS A 550 -11.02 -15.76 -37.43
N LEU A 551 -11.19 -14.46 -37.16
CA LEU A 551 -12.50 -13.84 -36.91
C LEU A 551 -13.18 -13.44 -38.21
N LEU A 552 -12.43 -13.11 -39.26
CA LEU A 552 -12.97 -12.70 -40.57
C LEU A 552 -13.74 -13.83 -41.27
N GLU A 553 -13.46 -15.09 -40.89
CA GLU A 553 -14.12 -16.29 -41.42
C GLU A 553 -15.42 -16.64 -40.68
N GLN A 554 -15.76 -15.92 -39.60
CA GLN A 554 -16.95 -16.16 -38.77
C GLN A 554 -18.11 -15.24 -39.15
N SER A 555 -19.35 -15.69 -38.92
CA SER A 555 -20.53 -14.82 -38.94
C SER A 555 -20.50 -13.92 -37.71
N LEU A 556 -20.09 -12.67 -37.88
CA LEU A 556 -20.04 -11.68 -36.82
C LEU A 556 -20.59 -10.33 -37.27
N SER A 557 -21.21 -9.61 -36.33
CA SER A 557 -21.66 -8.24 -36.54
C SER A 557 -20.46 -7.29 -36.46
N MET A 558 -20.14 -6.66 -37.60
CA MET A 558 -19.11 -5.61 -37.65
C MET A 558 -19.46 -4.41 -36.76
N GLU A 559 -20.75 -4.12 -36.55
CA GLU A 559 -21.19 -3.10 -35.60
C GLU A 559 -20.75 -3.45 -34.17
N GLY A 560 -20.93 -4.72 -33.77
CA GLY A 560 -20.45 -5.22 -32.48
C GLY A 560 -18.94 -5.06 -32.30
N VAL A 561 -18.16 -5.42 -33.32
CA VAL A 561 -16.69 -5.27 -33.30
C VAL A 561 -16.28 -3.79 -33.23
N MET A 562 -16.91 -2.92 -34.03
CA MET A 562 -16.63 -1.49 -34.03
C MET A 562 -16.95 -0.85 -32.66
N ASN A 563 -18.02 -1.27 -32.00
CA ASN A 563 -18.34 -0.83 -30.64
C ASN A 563 -17.26 -1.27 -29.64
N VAL A 564 -16.77 -2.50 -29.71
CA VAL A 564 -15.66 -2.98 -28.85
C VAL A 564 -14.37 -2.18 -29.13
N MET A 565 -14.07 -1.91 -30.40
CA MET A 565 -12.92 -1.08 -30.79
C MET A 565 -13.04 0.36 -30.27
N ALA A 566 -14.24 0.95 -30.32
CA ALA A 566 -14.49 2.28 -29.78
C ALA A 566 -14.28 2.33 -28.26
N VAL A 567 -14.72 1.28 -27.54
CA VAL A 567 -14.46 1.13 -26.09
C VAL A 567 -12.96 1.00 -25.83
N ALA A 568 -12.25 0.16 -26.58
CA ALA A 568 -10.81 -0.04 -26.44
C ALA A 568 -10.03 1.28 -26.63
N ILE A 569 -10.30 2.01 -27.73
CA ILE A 569 -9.65 3.31 -28.00
C ILE A 569 -9.98 4.35 -26.91
N SER A 570 -11.22 4.36 -26.41
CA SER A 570 -11.61 5.26 -25.31
C SER A 570 -10.86 4.94 -24.00
N CYS A 571 -10.63 3.65 -23.73
CA CYS A 571 -9.82 3.19 -22.59
C CYS A 571 -8.35 3.61 -22.71
N LEU A 572 -7.83 3.73 -23.94
CA LEU A 572 -6.43 4.07 -24.24
C LEU A 572 -6.15 5.58 -24.29
N ASN A 573 -7.11 6.43 -23.89
CA ASN A 573 -6.91 7.87 -23.88
C ASN A 573 -5.68 8.26 -23.04
N LYS A 574 -4.80 9.11 -23.59
CA LYS A 574 -3.61 9.60 -22.88
C LYS A 574 -3.98 10.36 -21.61
N ASP A 575 -5.10 11.08 -21.63
CA ASP A 575 -5.66 11.72 -20.44
C ASP A 575 -6.52 10.71 -19.64
N PRO A 576 -6.09 10.28 -18.44
CA PRO A 576 -6.82 9.30 -17.65
C PRO A 576 -8.22 9.79 -17.23
N THR A 577 -8.46 11.11 -17.20
CA THR A 577 -9.78 11.65 -16.83
C THR A 577 -10.82 11.40 -17.92
N LYS A 578 -10.39 11.30 -19.19
CA LYS A 578 -11.26 11.05 -20.36
C LYS A 578 -11.56 9.57 -20.58
N ARG A 579 -10.84 8.65 -19.94
CA ARG A 579 -11.15 7.21 -20.00
C ARG A 579 -12.51 6.93 -19.35
N PRO A 580 -13.34 6.03 -19.91
CA PRO A 580 -14.63 5.70 -19.33
C PRO A 580 -14.50 5.04 -17.94
N SER A 581 -15.59 4.99 -17.18
CA SER A 581 -15.66 4.18 -15.96
C SER A 581 -15.87 2.71 -16.31
N MET A 582 -15.59 1.80 -15.37
CA MET A 582 -15.86 0.37 -15.61
C MET A 582 -17.36 0.08 -15.73
N VAL A 583 -18.23 0.86 -15.07
CA VAL A 583 -19.70 0.81 -15.31
C VAL A 583 -20.04 1.10 -16.77
N ASP A 584 -19.49 2.17 -17.34
CA ASP A 584 -19.78 2.56 -18.73
C ASP A 584 -19.27 1.51 -19.71
N ILE A 585 -18.07 0.97 -19.44
CA ILE A 585 -17.44 -0.11 -20.22
C ILE A 585 -18.31 -1.37 -20.19
N VAL A 586 -18.74 -1.82 -19.01
CA VAL A 586 -19.60 -3.00 -18.86
C VAL A 586 -20.90 -2.81 -19.64
N TYR A 587 -21.54 -1.64 -19.52
CA TYR A 587 -22.77 -1.33 -20.26
C TYR A 587 -22.55 -1.39 -21.78
N ALA A 588 -21.48 -0.75 -22.28
CA ALA A 588 -21.18 -0.72 -23.71
C ALA A 588 -20.85 -2.12 -24.27
N LEU A 589 -20.06 -2.92 -23.55
CA LEU A 589 -19.70 -4.28 -23.97
C LEU A 589 -20.89 -5.25 -23.89
N SER A 590 -21.75 -5.12 -22.87
CA SER A 590 -22.96 -5.95 -22.75
C SER A 590 -23.93 -5.69 -23.90
N LYS A 591 -24.10 -4.43 -24.29
CA LYS A 591 -24.89 -4.08 -25.47
C LYS A 591 -24.33 -4.72 -26.75
N SER A 592 -23.00 -4.79 -26.89
CA SER A 592 -22.38 -5.51 -28.02
C SER A 592 -22.60 -7.02 -27.95
N ASP A 593 -22.70 -7.60 -26.76
CA ASP A 593 -23.00 -9.03 -26.58
C ASP A 593 -24.43 -9.35 -27.01
N ASP A 594 -25.39 -8.48 -26.68
CA ASP A 594 -26.79 -8.59 -27.13
C ASP A 594 -26.92 -8.61 -28.67
N LEU A 595 -26.10 -7.83 -29.38
CA LEU A 595 -26.05 -7.83 -30.85
C LEU A 595 -25.53 -9.15 -31.45
N VAL A 596 -24.89 -10.02 -30.66
CA VAL A 596 -24.48 -11.36 -31.08
C VAL A 596 -25.63 -12.37 -30.91
N PHE A 597 -26.62 -12.10 -30.06
CA PHE A 597 -27.77 -12.99 -29.85
C PHE A 597 -28.90 -12.76 -30.85
N ASP A 598 -29.10 -11.53 -31.32
CA ASP A 598 -30.21 -11.16 -32.22
C ASP A 598 -30.08 -11.81 -33.62
N GLU A 599 -28.86 -12.13 -34.09
CA GLU A 599 -28.66 -12.83 -35.37
C GLU A 599 -28.96 -14.35 -35.30
N SER A 600 -29.13 -14.92 -34.10
CA SER A 600 -29.35 -16.37 -33.94
C SER A 600 -30.82 -16.79 -33.94
N GLU A 601 -31.77 -15.88 -33.64
CA GLU A 601 -33.20 -16.22 -33.59
C GLU A 601 -33.88 -16.24 -34.96
N ASP A 602 -33.31 -15.61 -35.99
CA ASP A 602 -33.90 -15.60 -37.35
C ASP A 602 -33.72 -16.92 -38.13
N SER A 603 -33.09 -17.94 -37.53
CA SER A 603 -32.86 -19.25 -38.19
C SER A 603 -33.67 -20.43 -37.64
N LEU A 604 -34.54 -20.22 -36.65
CA LEU A 604 -35.42 -21.27 -36.12
C LEU A 604 -36.89 -20.86 -36.20
N SER A 605 -37.46 -20.96 -37.41
CA SER A 605 -38.91 -21.01 -37.57
C SER A 605 -39.47 -22.25 -36.86
N ALA A 606 -40.12 -22.05 -35.72
CA ALA A 606 -40.87 -23.09 -35.04
C ALA A 606 -42.01 -23.60 -35.94
N PRO A 607 -42.27 -24.92 -36.02
CA PRO A 607 -43.39 -25.43 -36.78
C PRO A 607 -44.71 -25.07 -36.09
N PRO A 608 -45.80 -24.85 -36.85
CA PRO A 608 -47.06 -24.40 -36.29
C PRO A 608 -47.64 -25.49 -35.37
N VAL A 609 -47.84 -25.13 -34.10
CA VAL A 609 -48.55 -25.96 -33.13
C VAL A 609 -49.99 -26.13 -33.59
N VAL A 610 -50.33 -27.32 -34.08
CA VAL A 610 -51.71 -27.72 -34.31
C VAL A 610 -52.33 -28.07 -32.97
N ALA A 611 -53.33 -27.30 -32.57
CA ALA A 611 -54.14 -27.56 -31.39
C ALA A 611 -54.89 -28.90 -31.50
N ARG A 612 -54.81 -29.71 -30.45
CA ARG A 612 -55.79 -30.75 -30.11
C ARG A 612 -56.13 -30.66 -28.64
#